data_AF-A0A0D6LU05-F1
#
_entry.id   AF-A0A0D6LU05-F1
#
_cell.length_a   1.000
_cell.length_b   1.000
_cell.length_c   1.000
_cell.angle_alpha   90.00
_cell.angle_beta   90.00
_cell.angle_gamma   90.00
#
_symmetry.space_group_name_H-M   'P 1'
#
loop_
_entity.id
_entity.type
_entity.pdbx_description
1 polymer ?
#
loop_
_entity_poly.entity_id
_entity_poly.type
_entity_poly.pdbx_seq_one_letter_code
_entity_poly.pdbx_strand_id
1 'polypeptide(L)'
;MKAIILNQDAFRRTLLEVFATMPEVTFIWKYEDPSSKIAESLPNVHLSAWVPQIPLLGFLPLQIPIFGDQMRNSRMLARHGGALVLEKSDLSNFEKLKSALEEVLNDPRFVTTFICRTRVV
;
A
#
# COMPACT_ATOMS: atom_id res chain seq x y z
N MET A 1 9.90 30.22 8.17
CA MET A 1 9.46 29.11 7.30
C MET A 1 8.59 28.17 8.13
N LYS A 2 7.31 28.02 7.79
CA LYS A 2 6.42 27.02 8.42
C LYS A 2 6.57 25.72 7.63
N ALA A 3 7.19 24.71 8.23
CA ALA A 3 7.14 23.35 7.71
C ALA A 3 5.76 22.77 7.99
N ILE A 4 5.03 22.39 6.94
CA ILE A 4 3.81 21.60 7.06
C ILE A 4 4.27 20.17 7.37
N ILE A 5 4.35 19.83 8.66
CA ILE A 5 4.41 18.43 9.08
C ILE A 5 3.07 17.86 8.66
N LEU A 6 3.07 17.02 7.62
CA LEU A 6 1.91 16.23 7.25
C LEU A 6 1.37 15.58 8.52
N ASN A 7 0.12 15.86 8.86
CA ASN A 7 -0.58 15.22 9.96
C ASN A 7 -0.67 13.72 9.65
N GLN A 8 0.38 12.96 9.98
CA GLN A 8 0.48 11.54 9.68
C GLN A 8 -0.53 10.72 10.50
N ASP A 9 -1.13 11.31 11.54
CA ASP A 9 -2.01 10.61 12.48
C ASP A 9 -3.35 10.22 11.84
N ALA A 10 -3.88 11.04 10.93
CA ALA A 10 -5.14 10.74 10.26
C ALA A 10 -5.03 9.49 9.38
N PHE A 11 -3.99 9.43 8.52
CA PHE A 11 -3.77 8.28 7.64
C PHE A 11 -3.49 7.00 8.41
N ARG A 12 -2.68 7.10 9.47
CA ARG A 12 -2.33 5.95 10.31
C ARG A 12 -3.58 5.33 10.95
N ARG A 13 -4.50 6.15 11.45
CA ARG A 13 -5.76 5.67 12.05
C ARG A 13 -6.63 4.97 11.01
N THR A 14 -6.82 5.58 9.85
CA THR A 14 -7.62 4.97 8.77
C THR A 14 -7.04 3.63 8.32
N LEU A 15 -5.71 3.52 8.19
CA LEU A 15 -5.05 2.24 7.86
C LEU A 15 -5.31 1.17 8.93
N LEU A 16 -5.13 1.51 10.21
CA LEU A 16 -5.38 0.60 11.32
C LEU A 16 -6.85 0.15 11.39
N GLU A 17 -7.79 1.08 11.16
CA GLU A 17 -9.21 0.77 11.08
C GLU A 17 -9.50 -0.22 9.95
N VAL A 18 -8.94 0.00 8.75
CA VAL A 18 -9.13 -0.92 7.63
C VAL A 18 -8.53 -2.30 7.93
N PHE A 19 -7.33 -2.36 8.49
CA PHE A 19 -6.69 -3.63 8.88
C PHE A 19 -7.50 -4.38 9.93
N ALA A 20 -8.14 -3.67 10.87
CA ALA A 20 -9.03 -4.26 11.86
C ALA A 20 -10.27 -4.90 11.23
N THR A 21 -10.76 -4.38 10.10
CA THR A 21 -11.92 -4.95 9.39
C THR A 21 -11.61 -6.20 8.56
N MET A 22 -10.33 -6.54 8.37
CA MET A 22 -9.87 -7.67 7.55
C MET A 22 -8.97 -8.62 8.36
N PRO A 23 -9.49 -9.28 9.41
CA PRO A 23 -8.69 -10.16 10.28
C PRO A 23 -8.11 -11.39 9.55
N GLU A 24 -8.69 -11.78 8.41
CA GLU A 24 -8.24 -12.88 7.56
C GLU A 24 -7.02 -12.55 6.70
N VAL A 25 -6.70 -11.26 6.54
CA VAL A 25 -5.57 -10.79 5.74
C VAL A 25 -4.40 -10.41 6.64
N THR A 26 -3.22 -10.95 6.34
CA THR A 26 -1.99 -10.58 7.03
C THR A 26 -1.33 -9.37 6.37
N PHE A 27 -1.16 -8.29 7.13
CA PHE A 27 -0.49 -7.08 6.69
C PHE A 27 0.95 -7.02 7.24
N ILE A 28 1.91 -6.75 6.35
CA ILE A 28 3.29 -6.45 6.75
C ILE A 28 3.49 -4.94 6.58
N TRP A 29 3.64 -4.23 7.70
CA TRP A 29 3.89 -2.80 7.69
C TRP A 29 5.37 -2.52 7.92
N LYS A 30 6.04 -2.07 6.86
CA LYS A 30 7.42 -1.57 6.99
C LYS A 30 7.43 -0.29 7.83
N TYR A 31 8.01 -0.35 9.03
CA TYR A 31 8.04 0.77 9.98
C TYR A 31 9.40 0.86 10.67
N GLU A 32 9.89 2.08 10.92
CA GLU A 32 11.27 2.32 11.41
C GLU A 32 11.52 1.67 12.78
N ASP A 33 10.51 1.67 13.66
CA ASP A 33 10.57 1.07 14.99
C ASP A 33 9.62 -0.15 15.09
N PRO A 34 10.13 -1.38 14.95
CA PRO A 34 9.32 -2.60 15.10
C PRO A 34 8.75 -2.79 16.51
N SER A 35 9.29 -2.12 17.52
CA SER A 35 8.83 -2.22 18.91
C SER A 35 7.71 -1.23 19.23
N SER A 36 7.27 -0.43 18.26
CA SER A 36 6.22 0.55 18.48
C SER A 36 4.87 -0.12 18.78
N LYS A 37 4.11 0.46 19.72
CA LYS A 37 2.79 -0.05 20.16
C LYS A 37 1.65 0.28 19.20
N ILE A 38 1.96 0.73 17.98
CA ILE A 38 0.99 1.30 17.04
C ILE A 38 0.02 0.22 16.52
N ALA A 39 0.51 -1.01 16.34
CA ALA A 39 -0.26 -2.14 15.83
C ALA A 39 -0.44 -3.28 16.86
N GLU A 40 -0.11 -3.04 18.14
CA GLU A 40 -0.14 -4.07 19.19
C GLU A 40 -1.56 -4.66 19.39
N SER A 41 -2.61 -3.88 19.09
CA SER A 41 -4.00 -4.34 19.18
C SER A 41 -4.46 -5.19 18.00
N LEU A 42 -3.67 -5.31 16.92
CA LEU A 42 -4.06 -5.98 15.67
C LEU A 42 -3.12 -7.16 15.38
N PRO A 43 -3.53 -8.40 15.68
CA PRO A 43 -2.65 -9.58 15.52
C PRO A 43 -2.32 -9.88 14.05
N ASN A 44 -3.12 -9.37 13.11
CA ASN A 44 -2.94 -9.52 11.67
C ASN A 44 -2.00 -8.47 11.06
N VAL A 45 -1.44 -7.55 11.85
CA VAL A 45 -0.51 -6.51 11.39
C VAL A 45 0.87 -6.73 12.00
N HIS A 46 1.86 -7.01 11.16
CA HIS A 46 3.25 -7.23 11.58
C HIS A 46 4.14 -6.06 11.19
N LEU A 47 4.78 -5.43 12.17
CA LEU A 47 5.76 -4.37 11.93
C LEU A 47 7.13 -4.99 11.60
N SER A 48 7.78 -4.48 10.57
CA SER A 48 9.17 -4.83 10.26
C SER A 48 9.97 -3.62 9.82
N ALA A 49 11.20 -3.47 10.34
CA ALA A 49 12.13 -2.44 9.86
C ALA A 49 12.64 -2.74 8.45
N TRP A 50 12.65 -4.02 8.08
CA TRP A 50 13.23 -4.48 6.82
C TRP A 50 12.31 -5.46 6.10
N VAL A 51 12.08 -5.18 4.82
CA VAL A 51 11.33 -6.06 3.91
C VAL A 51 12.08 -6.04 2.58
N PRO A 52 12.34 -7.21 1.95
CA PRO A 52 13.10 -7.26 0.70
C PRO A 52 12.31 -6.54 -0.41
N GLN A 53 12.93 -5.52 -1.01
CA GLN A 53 12.24 -4.63 -1.94
C GLN A 53 12.04 -5.24 -3.35
N ILE A 54 12.92 -6.16 -3.76
CA ILE A 54 12.89 -6.75 -5.12
C ILE A 54 11.69 -7.69 -5.33
N PRO A 55 11.38 -8.65 -4.42
CA PRO A 55 10.20 -9.49 -4.55
C PRO A 55 8.89 -8.69 -4.50
N LEU A 56 8.86 -7.61 -3.72
CA LEU A 56 7.69 -6.74 -3.59
C LEU A 56 7.44 -5.90 -4.83
N LEU A 57 8.48 -5.46 -5.54
CA LEU A 57 8.33 -4.60 -6.71
C LEU A 57 7.55 -5.27 -7.86
N GLY A 58 7.51 -6.61 -7.90
CA GLY A 58 6.73 -7.38 -8.87
C GLY A 58 5.27 -7.64 -8.47
N PHE A 59 4.88 -7.36 -7.23
CA PHE A 59 3.56 -7.68 -6.67
C PHE A 59 3.03 -6.54 -5.78
N LEU A 60 2.80 -5.38 -6.39
CA LEU A 60 2.13 -4.24 -5.74
C LEU A 60 0.97 -3.75 -6.60
N PRO A 61 -0.18 -4.44 -6.52
CA PRO A 61 -1.39 -4.08 -7.27
C PRO A 61 -2.07 -2.80 -6.78
N LEU A 62 -1.75 -2.31 -5.57
CA LEU A 62 -2.20 -1.02 -5.07
C LEU A 62 -1.02 -0.06 -4.93
N GLN A 63 -1.07 1.09 -5.60
CA GLN A 63 -0.02 2.10 -5.54
C GLN A 63 -0.55 3.44 -5.08
N ILE A 64 0.18 4.05 -4.14
CA ILE A 64 -0.18 5.34 -3.56
C ILE A 64 1.02 6.28 -3.71
N PRO A 65 1.22 6.85 -4.90
CA PRO A 65 2.38 7.67 -5.17
C PRO A 65 2.32 8.93 -4.30
N ILE A 66 3.39 9.17 -3.54
CA ILE A 66 3.42 10.32 -2.63
C ILE A 66 3.79 11.58 -3.40
N PHE A 67 4.92 11.59 -4.12
CA PHE A 67 5.34 12.68 -5.02
C PHE A 67 6.37 12.21 -6.06
N GLY A 68 6.55 13.02 -7.12
CA GLY A 68 7.61 12.85 -8.11
C GLY A 68 7.36 11.73 -9.13
N ASP A 69 8.42 11.03 -9.52
CA ASP A 69 8.39 10.05 -10.61
C ASP A 69 7.50 8.83 -10.33
N GLN A 70 7.22 8.54 -9.06
CA GLN A 70 6.27 7.49 -8.66
C GLN A 70 4.87 7.74 -9.23
N MET A 71 4.45 9.00 -9.39
CA MET A 71 3.15 9.34 -9.97
C MET A 71 3.08 9.00 -11.46
N ARG A 72 4.18 9.19 -12.20
CA ARG A 72 4.24 8.86 -13.64
C ARG A 72 4.31 7.34 -13.83
N ASN A 73 5.13 6.66 -13.03
CA ASN A 73 5.29 5.22 -13.10
C ASN A 73 4.00 4.47 -12.71
N SER A 74 3.33 4.89 -11.64
CA SER A 74 2.06 4.30 -11.20
C SER A 74 0.95 4.49 -12.23
N ARG A 75 0.83 5.70 -12.82
CA ARG A 75 -0.14 5.96 -13.89
C ARG A 75 0.13 5.13 -15.14
N MET A 76 1.39 4.91 -15.50
CA MET A 76 1.75 3.99 -16.59
C MET A 76 1.29 2.56 -16.29
N LEU A 77 1.51 2.08 -15.07
CA LEU A 77 1.09 0.74 -14.68
C LEU A 77 -0.44 0.59 -14.66
N ALA A 78 -1.16 1.58 -14.14
CA ALA A 78 -2.62 1.63 -14.16
C ALA A 78 -3.19 1.64 -15.58
N ARG A 79 -2.58 2.40 -16.51
CA ARG A 79 -2.99 2.43 -17.92
C ARG A 79 -2.90 1.06 -18.59
N HIS A 80 -1.99 0.21 -18.15
CA HIS A 80 -1.83 -1.15 -18.65
C HIS A 80 -2.59 -2.19 -17.80
N GLY A 81 -3.44 -1.77 -16.87
CA GLY A 81 -4.24 -2.66 -16.03
C GLY A 81 -3.42 -3.45 -15.00
N GLY A 82 -2.18 -3.03 -14.71
CA GLY A 82 -1.28 -3.73 -13.81
C GLY A 82 -1.34 -3.28 -12.34
N ALA A 83 -2.02 -2.16 -12.04
CA ALA A 83 -2.25 -1.69 -10.68
C ALA A 83 -3.41 -0.70 -10.58
N LEU A 84 -4.07 -0.69 -9.42
CA LEU A 84 -4.94 0.36 -8.96
C LEU A 84 -4.09 1.48 -8.32
N VAL A 85 -4.39 2.73 -8.66
CA VAL A 85 -3.65 3.89 -8.14
C VAL A 85 -4.59 4.76 -7.33
N LEU A 86 -4.25 4.97 -6.07
CA LEU A 86 -4.94 5.89 -5.18
C LEU A 86 -4.10 7.15 -4.97
N GLU A 87 -4.76 8.29 -4.80
CA GLU A 87 -4.08 9.51 -4.43
C GLU A 87 -3.89 9.58 -2.92
N LYS A 88 -2.91 10.36 -2.47
CA LYS A 88 -2.65 10.55 -1.04
C LYS A 88 -3.85 11.10 -0.27
N SER A 89 -4.69 11.91 -0.91
CA SER A 89 -5.94 12.40 -0.33
C SER A 89 -6.95 11.28 -0.06
N ASP A 90 -6.89 10.19 -0.82
CA ASP A 90 -7.82 9.07 -0.70
C ASP A 90 -7.53 8.21 0.54
N LEU A 91 -6.30 8.27 1.07
CA LEU A 91 -5.91 7.58 2.30
C LEU A 91 -6.67 8.04 3.55
N SER A 92 -7.23 9.26 3.53
CA SER A 92 -8.06 9.75 4.63
C SER A 92 -9.50 9.25 4.56
N ASN A 93 -9.89 8.61 3.44
CA ASN A 93 -11.23 8.10 3.24
C ASN A 93 -11.25 6.59 3.46
N PHE A 94 -11.82 6.17 4.59
CA PHE A 94 -11.94 4.78 4.99
C PHE A 94 -12.62 3.91 3.92
N GLU A 95 -13.77 4.33 3.41
CA GLU A 95 -14.56 3.56 2.44
C GLU A 95 -13.80 3.37 1.12
N LYS A 96 -13.13 4.43 0.66
CA LYS A 96 -12.38 4.39 -0.60
C LYS A 96 -11.13 3.50 -0.49
N LEU A 97 -10.44 3.55 0.65
CA LEU A 97 -9.28 2.69 0.89
C LEU A 97 -9.69 1.22 1.06
N LYS A 98 -10.77 0.96 1.81
CA LYS A 98 -11.30 -0.38 2.03
C LYS A 98 -11.75 -1.03 0.72
N SER A 99 -12.58 -0.33 -0.06
CA SER A 99 -13.05 -0.83 -1.36
C SER A 99 -11.91 -1.11 -2.34
N ALA A 100 -10.89 -0.24 -2.38
CA ALA A 100 -9.70 -0.46 -3.20
C ALA A 100 -8.90 -1.71 -2.79
N LEU A 101 -8.77 -1.96 -1.48
CA LEU A 101 -8.12 -3.17 -0.97
C LEU A 101 -8.95 -4.42 -1.26
N GLU A 102 -10.27 -4.37 -1.08
CA GLU A 102 -11.17 -5.48 -1.42
C GLU A 102 -11.15 -5.78 -2.92
N GLU A 103 -11.13 -4.76 -3.77
CA GLU A 103 -10.98 -4.93 -5.22
C GLU A 103 -9.67 -5.65 -5.51
N VAL A 104 -8.56 -5.17 -4.96
CA VAL A 104 -7.24 -5.76 -5.19
C VAL A 104 -7.12 -7.20 -4.68
N LEU A 105 -7.72 -7.51 -3.54
CA LEU A 105 -7.67 -8.85 -2.93
C LEU A 105 -8.55 -9.87 -3.67
N ASN A 106 -9.70 -9.44 -4.20
CA ASN A 106 -10.63 -10.34 -4.89
C ASN A 106 -10.44 -10.39 -6.40
N ASP A 107 -9.64 -9.49 -6.97
CA ASP A 107 -9.44 -9.42 -8.40
C ASP A 107 -8.38 -10.43 -8.88
N PRO A 108 -8.77 -11.43 -9.70
CA PRO A 108 -7.85 -12.46 -10.19
C PRO A 108 -6.74 -11.91 -11.10
N ARG A 109 -6.90 -10.69 -11.65
CA ARG A 109 -5.88 -10.02 -12.47
C ARG A 109 -4.59 -9.77 -11.69
N PHE A 110 -4.70 -9.45 -10.40
CA PHE A 110 -3.54 -9.16 -9.58
C PHE A 110 -2.87 -10.40 -9.01
N VAL A 111 -3.63 -11.49 -8.80
CA VAL A 111 -3.13 -12.74 -8.23
C VAL A 111 -2.15 -13.48 -9.18
N THR A 112 -2.26 -13.28 -10.50
CA THR A 112 -1.50 -14.04 -11.52
C THR A 112 -0.43 -13.25 -12.26
N THR A 113 -0.35 -11.92 -12.08
CA THR A 113 0.54 -11.08 -12.90
C THR A 113 1.98 -11.08 -12.37
N PHE A 114 2.71 -12.17 -12.60
CA PHE A 114 4.16 -12.14 -12.73
C PHE A 114 4.51 -12.01 -14.21
N ILE A 115 4.80 -10.79 -14.67
CA ILE A 115 5.48 -10.60 -15.95
C ILE A 115 6.73 -9.74 -15.74
N CYS A 116 7.84 -10.42 -15.50
CA CYS A 116 9.14 -9.92 -15.95
C CYS A 116 9.16 -10.03 -17.48
N ARG A 117 9.00 -8.89 -18.17
CA ARG A 117 9.39 -8.76 -19.58
C ARG A 117 10.15 -7.46 -19.77
N THR A 118 11.41 -7.49 -19.41
CA THR A 118 12.43 -6.75 -20.15
C THR A 118 13.43 -7.77 -20.68
N ARG A 119 13.28 -8.11 -21.96
CA ARG A 119 14.40 -8.60 -22.75
C ARG A 119 15.28 -7.36 -22.96
N VAL A 120 16.27 -7.17 -22.10
CA VAL A 120 17.39 -6.28 -22.41
C VAL A 120 18.08 -6.91 -23.61
N VAL A 121 17.88 -6.33 -24.78
CA VAL A 121 18.84 -6.39 -25.88
C VAL A 121 19.80 -5.23 -25.72
#